data_AF-A0A7W1SDR7-F1
#
_entry.id   AF-A0A7W1SDR7-F1
#
_cell.length_a   1.000
_cell.length_b   1.000
_cell.length_c   1.000
_cell.angle_alpha   90.00
_cell.angle_beta   90.00
_cell.angle_gamma   90.00
#
_symmetry.space_group_name_H-M   'P 1'
#
loop_
_entity.id
_entity.type
_entity.pdbx_description
1 polymer ?
#
loop_
_entity_poly.entity_id
_entity_poly.type
_entity_poly.pdbx_seq_one_letter_code
_entity_poly.pdbx_strand_id
1 'polypeptide(L)' 'MDPGERSLLDVVDNLLNSGVMLNADLTLALANVDLVYVRLSALLCAADRILPPKEPPRDGGR' A
#
# COMPACT_ATOMS: atom_id res chain seq x y z
N MET A 1 -18.98 -24.61 0.02
CA MET A 1 -18.32 -23.35 -0.36
C MET A 1 -17.17 -23.72 -1.27
N ASP A 2 -17.42 -23.66 -2.57
CA ASP A 2 -16.42 -23.97 -3.59
C ASP A 2 -15.23 -23.01 -3.46
N PRO A 3 -13.99 -23.52 -3.36
CA PRO A 3 -12.79 -22.69 -3.22
C PRO A 3 -12.49 -21.81 -4.46
N GLY A 4 -13.31 -21.89 -5.51
CA GLY A 4 -13.16 -21.16 -6.77
C GLY A 4 -13.90 -19.82 -6.88
N GLU A 5 -14.84 -19.50 -5.98
CA GLU A 5 -15.64 -18.25 -6.04
C GLU A 5 -15.12 -17.18 -5.08
N ARG A 6 -13.80 -16.94 -5.04
CA ARG A 6 -13.30 -15.72 -4.40
C ARG A 6 -13.51 -14.56 -5.34
N SER A 7 -14.25 -13.54 -4.89
CA SER A 7 -14.33 -12.29 -5.62
C SER A 7 -12.94 -11.65 -5.66
N LEU A 8 -12.63 -10.93 -6.74
CA LEU A 8 -11.43 -10.07 -6.79
C LEU A 8 -11.39 -9.12 -5.58
N LEU A 9 -12.57 -8.74 -5.09
CA LEU A 9 -12.72 -7.92 -3.90
C LEU A 9 -12.21 -8.64 -2.64
N ASP A 10 -12.54 -9.92 -2.43
CA ASP A 10 -12.11 -10.67 -1.24
C ASP A 10 -10.59 -10.85 -1.21
N VAL A 11 -9.98 -11.02 -2.39
CA VAL A 11 -8.52 -11.11 -2.51
C VAL A 11 -7.87 -9.76 -2.21
N VAL A 12 -8.39 -8.67 -2.76
CA VAL A 12 -7.89 -7.31 -2.50
C VAL A 12 -8.06 -6.94 -1.02
N ASP A 13 -9.21 -7.23 -0.42
CA ASP A 13 -9.51 -6.89 0.97
C ASP A 13 -8.59 -7.67 1.93
N ASN A 14 -8.34 -8.94 1.67
CA ASN A 14 -7.44 -9.75 2.48
C ASN A 14 -5.96 -9.33 2.34
N LEU A 15 -5.55 -8.85 1.16
CA LEU A 15 -4.22 -8.25 0.95
C LEU A 15 -4.08 -6.92 1.71
N LEU A 16 -5.11 -6.08 1.70
CA LEU A 16 -5.16 -4.82 2.46
C LEU A 16 -5.16 -5.05 3.97
N ASN A 17 -5.83 -6.11 4.44
CA ASN A 17 -5.97 -6.42 5.85
C ASN A 17 -4.75 -7.18 6.43
N SER A 18 -4.08 -7.99 5.62
CA SER A 18 -2.83 -8.68 6.01
C SER A 18 -1.62 -7.73 5.94
N GLY A 19 -1.70 -6.72 5.08
CA GLY A 19 -0.58 -5.88 4.72
C GLY A 19 0.34 -6.60 3.76
N VAL A 20 0.59 -6.02 2.59
CA VAL A 20 1.49 -6.57 1.58
C VAL A 20 2.62 -5.63 1.25
N MET A 21 3.82 -6.19 1.20
CA MET A 21 5.02 -5.49 0.75
C MET A 21 5.07 -5.54 -0.78
N LEU A 22 4.78 -4.42 -1.44
CA LEU A 22 4.94 -4.24 -2.86
C LEU A 22 6.41 -3.88 -3.16
N ASN A 23 7.07 -4.68 -3.99
CA ASN A 23 8.38 -4.38 -4.54
C ASN A 23 8.24 -4.25 -6.05
N ALA A 24 8.77 -3.17 -6.62
CA ALA A 24 8.70 -2.90 -8.05
C ALA A 24 9.98 -2.23 -8.53
N ASP A 25 10.27 -2.38 -9.81
CA ASP A 25 11.40 -1.75 -10.47
C ASP A 25 10.86 -0.88 -11.61
N LEU A 26 11.30 0.37 -11.66
CA LEU A 26 10.93 1.34 -12.69
C LEU A 26 12.18 1.79 -13.43
N THR A 27 12.16 1.65 -14.75
CA THR A 27 13.19 2.19 -15.63
C THR A 27 12.59 3.32 -16.47
N LEU A 28 13.20 4.51 -16.40
CA LEU A 28 12.88 5.63 -17.27
C LEU A 28 13.86 5.64 -18.43
N ALA A 29 13.36 5.39 -19.64
CA ALA A 29 14.16 5.35 -20.86
C ALA A 29 13.79 6.50 -21.80
N LEU A 30 14.78 7.03 -22.51
CA LEU A 30 14.61 8.03 -23.56
C LEU A 30 15.54 7.70 -24.73
N ALA A 31 15.05 7.82 -25.96
CA ALA A 31 15.88 7.62 -27.17
C ALA A 31 16.69 6.30 -27.16
N ASN A 32 16.04 5.19 -26.80
CA ASN A 32 16.65 3.86 -26.67
C ASN A 32 17.75 3.71 -25.61
N VAL A 33 17.90 4.67 -24.69
CA VAL A 33 18.80 4.52 -23.54
C VAL A 33 18.03 4.57 -22.22
N ASP A 34 18.40 3.66 -21.31
CA ASP A 34 17.89 3.64 -19.95
C ASP A 34 18.61 4.74 -19.14
N LEU A 35 17.84 5.73 -18.69
CA LEU A 35 18.39 6.93 -18.04
C LEU A 35 18.42 6.78 -16.53
N VAL A 36 17.33 6.26 -15.96
CA VAL A 36 17.15 6.16 -14.51
C VAL A 36 16.54 4.81 -14.17
N TYR A 37 17.14 4.13 -13.19
CA TYR A 37 16.60 2.93 -12.57
C TYR A 37 16.19 3.24 -11.13
N VAL A 38 14.95 2.95 -10.78
CA VAL A 38 14.38 3.18 -9.45
C VAL A 38 13.84 1.87 -8.91
N ARG A 39 14.26 1.51 -7.69
CA ARG A 39 13.70 0.39 -6.94
C ARG A 39 12.68 0.92 -5.95
N LEU A 40 11.43 0.53 -6.11
CA LEU A 40 10.31 0.92 -5.27
C LEU A 40 10.00 -0.20 -4.28
N SER A 41 9.87 0.16 -3.01
CA SER A 41 9.37 -0.73 -1.96
C SER A 41 8.31 0.03 -1.14
N ALA A 42 7.09 -0.50 -1.12
CA ALA A 42 5.94 0.15 -0.49
C ALA A 42 5.11 -0.89 0.27
N LEU A 43 4.67 -0.57 1.49
CA LEU A 43 3.74 -1.41 2.24
C LEU A 43 2.30 -0.97 1.94
N LEU A 44 1.52 -1.82 1.29
CA LEU A 44 0.09 -1.60 1.07
C LEU A 44 -0.67 -2.21 2.25
N CYS A 45 -1.25 -1.38 3.10
CA CYS A 45 -2.16 -1.84 4.14
C CYS A 45 -3.18 -0.75 4.49
N ALA A 46 -4.16 -1.09 5.32
CA ALA A 46 -5.15 -0.13 5.80
C ALA A 46 -4.47 1.10 6.46
N ALA A 47 -4.89 2.29 6.06
CA ALA A 47 -4.31 3.56 6.50
C ALA A 47 -4.26 3.70 8.05
N ASP A 48 -5.29 3.21 8.73
CA ASP A 48 -5.39 3.22 10.20
C ASP A 48 -4.26 2.46 10.91
N ARG A 49 -3.61 1.49 10.25
CA ARG A 49 -2.52 0.70 10.84
C ARG A 49 -1.16 1.40 10.81
N ILE A 50 -0.97 2.38 9.93
CA ILE A 50 0.31 3.09 9.77
C ILE A 50 0.22 4.52 10.27
N LEU A 51 -0.93 5.18 10.10
CA LEU A 51 -1.06 6.57 10.52
C LEU A 51 -1.17 6.66 12.05
N PRO A 52 -0.46 7.62 12.68
CA PRO A 52 -0.61 7.86 14.11
C PRO A 52 -2.08 8.19 14.43
N PRO A 53 -2.61 7.74 15.58
CA PRO A 53 -3.95 8.11 16.01
C PRO A 53 -4.09 9.63 15.96
N LYS A 54 -5.15 10.11 15.31
CA LYS A 54 -5.43 11.55 15.25
C LYS A 54 -5.52 12.06 16.69
N GLU A 55 -4.52 12.83 17.14
CA GLU A 55 -4.52 13.40 18.50
C GLU A 55 -5.90 14.05 18.72
N PRO A 56 -6.64 13.66 19.78
CA PRO A 56 -7.86 14.35 20.12
C PRO A 56 -7.53 15.82 20.38
N PRO A 57 -8.44 16.75 20.03
CA PRO A 57 -8.24 18.17 20.32
C PRO A 57 -7.84 18.31 21.79
N ARG A 58 -6.67 18.92 22.05
CA ARG A 58 -6.27 19.26 23.40
C ARG A 58 -7.32 20.23 23.93
N ASP A 59 -8.24 19.72 24.73
CA ASP A 59 -9.17 20.53 25.49
C ASP A 59 -8.34 21.28 26.54
N GLY A 60 -7.80 22.42 26.12
CA GLY A 60 -7.15 23.39 26.96
C GLY A 60 -8.20 24.21 27.67
N GLY A 61 -8.92 23.59 28.61
CA GLY A 61 -9.92 24.23 29.45
C GLY A 61 -9.53 24.10 30.92
N ARG A 62 -9.07 25.21 31.50
CA ARG A 62 -8.87 25.42 32.93
C ARG A 62 -10.12 25.14 33.75
#